data_AF-A0AAV2RJI1-F1
#
_entry.id   AF-A0AAV2RJI1-F1
#
_cell.length_a   1.000
_cell.length_b   1.000
_cell.length_c   1.000
_cell.angle_alpha   90.00
_cell.angle_beta   90.00
_cell.angle_gamma   90.00
#
_symmetry.space_group_name_H-M   'P 1'
#
loop_
_entity.id
_entity.type
_entity.pdbx_description
1 polymer ?
#
loop_
_entity_poly.entity_id
_entity_poly.type
_entity_poly.pdbx_seq_one_letter_code
_entity_poly.pdbx_strand_id
1 'polypeptide(L)'
;MAALQVLCLFAAILVGAEAFLATPLNYTDPDIINILCPEQMVGETRDHKWITREGIRRNIRNFFLNYPPPGQPDFSVSTKASLTELYHAYYGEAASPTRFIKAVNSIAASNVRADSARQLRYDPAIQADAEDLPNLQKRLAERYPQTLTSIVEDEAFPEARILLGRSMHSIQKFYAHSTWIELGHHEILEDLGLPGFAFNNLAEPDEDVCTPCTNAQGSCNNNVIHSAGLSTGYYTYLASESGDFLVPKPTSGGKCSHGGILDDTADEAPKGGINKDTSSPCFSPHSNLHQEAAELAVKATSHYLSVILDGVGPDNYRKLFDLYHGSALSIVIDTTSSMSDSIVAVQNQVAEIVSNTEVEIYILVEYKDPEVGPILKTEDADEFLAAVNDLTASGGGDLPEMFWQALQLALANTPDYGDIFSFTDAGGKDGDIMESMISLAEQRHTKVSIIYSGAVSKNEESPLEQISSLETNPELYWSIITDVPEYERLADSTGGLFIPSDKFNIDDIAPILAEGVESSDVDLVIVKDLTGTHNMNIPIDNSIFDFEIRISGDITTGLLKDFTE
;
A
#
# COMPACT_ATOMS: atom_id res chain seq x y z
N MET A 1 3.26 58.77 8.08
CA MET A 1 3.46 57.80 6.98
C MET A 1 4.27 56.67 7.57
N ALA A 2 3.58 55.67 8.12
CA ALA A 2 4.16 54.56 8.85
C ALA A 2 3.37 53.29 8.48
N ALA A 3 4.13 52.22 8.29
CA ALA A 3 3.67 50.87 7.97
C ALA A 3 2.81 50.26 9.07
N LEU A 4 1.88 49.35 8.72
CA LEU A 4 1.56 48.18 9.54
C LEU A 4 0.81 47.09 8.75
N GLN A 5 1.54 45.99 8.51
CA GLN A 5 1.17 44.57 8.65
C GLN A 5 -0.15 44.03 8.06
N VAL A 6 0.01 43.24 7.01
CA VAL A 6 -0.90 42.16 6.60
C VAL A 6 -0.56 40.92 7.44
N LEU A 7 -1.52 40.44 8.22
CA LEU A 7 -1.43 39.18 8.98
C LEU A 7 -1.98 38.05 8.09
N CYS A 8 -1.11 37.31 7.42
CA CYS A 8 -1.45 36.00 6.86
C CYS A 8 -1.32 34.96 7.97
N LEU A 9 -2.44 34.47 8.50
CA LEU A 9 -2.47 33.25 9.30
C LEU A 9 -2.30 32.05 8.37
N PHE A 10 -1.07 31.56 8.23
CA PHE A 10 -0.82 30.17 7.89
C PHE A 10 -1.03 29.35 9.17
N ALA A 11 -2.16 28.64 9.26
CA ALA A 11 -2.30 27.54 10.20
C ALA A 11 -1.58 26.34 9.60
N ALA A 12 -0.29 26.20 9.91
CA ALA A 12 0.43 24.96 9.72
C ALA A 12 -0.19 23.91 10.65
N ILE A 13 -0.93 22.97 10.07
CA ILE A 13 -1.32 21.74 10.77
C ILE A 13 -0.04 20.91 10.87
N LEU A 14 0.64 21.03 12.00
CA LEU A 14 1.58 20.03 12.50
C LEU A 14 0.78 18.74 12.74
N VAL A 15 0.70 17.87 11.74
CA VAL A 15 0.43 16.45 11.97
C VAL A 15 1.78 15.85 12.31
N GLY A 16 2.06 15.74 13.61
CA GLY A 16 3.13 14.88 14.08
C GLY A 16 2.86 13.46 13.61
N ALA A 17 3.91 12.82 13.11
CA ALA A 17 3.95 11.39 12.88
C ALA A 17 3.69 10.67 14.21
N GLU A 18 2.43 10.33 14.47
CA GLU A 18 2.10 9.25 15.38
C GLU A 18 1.82 7.99 14.54
N ALA A 19 2.65 7.00 14.83
CA ALA A 19 2.50 5.62 14.46
C ALA A 19 1.04 5.14 14.58
N PHE A 20 0.54 4.52 13.51
CA PHE A 20 -0.11 3.21 13.58
C PHE A 20 -1.12 2.97 14.71
N LEU A 21 -2.15 3.81 14.86
CA LEU A 21 -3.43 3.41 15.44
C LEU A 21 -4.58 4.11 14.71
N ALA A 22 -4.78 3.76 13.44
CA ALA A 22 -6.01 4.06 12.73
C ALA A 22 -7.05 2.96 13.01
N THR A 23 -7.55 2.87 14.23
CA THR A 23 -8.83 2.21 14.53
C THR A 23 -9.83 3.27 14.99
N PRO A 24 -10.40 4.06 14.07
CA PRO A 24 -11.71 4.62 14.34
C PRO A 24 -12.64 3.43 14.60
N LEU A 25 -13.21 3.38 15.83
CA LEU A 25 -14.14 2.36 16.35
C LEU A 25 -14.81 1.56 15.23
N ASN A 26 -14.20 0.45 14.83
CA ASN A 26 -14.78 -0.43 13.83
C ASN A 26 -15.80 -1.29 14.59
N TYR A 27 -17.07 -1.24 14.22
CA TYR A 27 -18.16 -1.89 14.98
C TYR A 27 -18.07 -3.42 14.95
N THR A 28 -17.23 -3.95 14.06
CA THR A 28 -16.83 -5.35 14.00
C THR A 28 -15.57 -5.67 14.82
N ASP A 29 -15.01 -4.68 15.52
CA ASP A 29 -13.84 -4.85 16.39
C ASP A 29 -14.24 -5.72 17.59
N PRO A 30 -13.62 -6.91 17.75
CA PRO A 30 -13.91 -7.82 18.86
C PRO A 30 -13.72 -7.18 20.24
N ASP A 31 -12.92 -6.12 20.37
CA ASP A 31 -12.72 -5.40 21.63
C ASP A 31 -13.95 -4.55 22.03
N ILE A 32 -14.70 -4.01 21.07
CA ILE A 32 -15.97 -3.29 21.33
C ILE A 32 -17.08 -4.27 21.69
N ILE A 33 -17.11 -5.44 21.04
CA ILE A 33 -18.13 -6.48 21.24
C ILE A 33 -18.14 -6.96 22.69
N ASN A 34 -16.95 -7.18 23.28
CA ASN A 34 -16.82 -7.63 24.67
C ASN A 34 -17.24 -6.58 25.70
N ILE A 35 -17.21 -5.29 25.36
CA ILE A 35 -17.57 -4.20 26.26
C ILE A 35 -19.08 -3.94 26.27
N LEU A 36 -19.70 -3.92 25.09
CA LEU A 36 -21.12 -3.59 24.95
C LEU A 36 -22.05 -4.81 25.08
N CYS A 37 -21.57 -5.99 24.66
CA CYS A 37 -22.38 -7.20 24.56
C CYS A 37 -21.58 -8.45 25.03
N PRO A 38 -21.21 -8.54 26.31
CA PRO A 38 -20.26 -9.54 26.85
C PRO A 38 -20.73 -11.01 26.77
N GLU A 39 -22.00 -11.27 26.47
CA GLU A 39 -22.55 -12.61 26.24
C GLU A 39 -23.41 -12.56 24.97
N GLN A 40 -22.87 -12.78 23.75
CA GLN A 40 -23.67 -13.09 22.54
C GLN A 40 -22.83 -13.16 21.23
N MET A 41 -21.83 -14.04 21.13
CA MET A 41 -21.33 -14.44 19.80
C MET A 41 -21.83 -15.85 19.52
N VAL A 42 -22.66 -16.01 18.48
CA VAL A 42 -23.25 -17.30 18.11
C VAL A 42 -22.43 -18.00 17.02
N GLY A 43 -21.36 -17.35 16.54
CA GLY A 43 -20.45 -17.88 15.53
C GLY A 43 -19.24 -16.98 15.30
N GLU A 44 -18.54 -17.20 14.18
CA GLU A 44 -17.47 -16.33 13.69
C GLU A 44 -18.08 -15.09 13.03
N THR A 45 -17.57 -13.90 13.34
CA THR A 45 -17.91 -12.66 12.62
C THR A 45 -16.85 -12.40 11.56
N ARG A 46 -17.29 -12.19 10.31
CA ARG A 46 -16.47 -11.86 9.15
C ARG A 46 -16.67 -10.39 8.80
N ASP A 47 -15.66 -9.58 9.08
CA ASP A 47 -15.70 -8.15 8.83
C ASP A 47 -15.35 -7.77 7.37
N HIS A 48 -15.48 -6.49 7.04
CA HIS A 48 -15.14 -5.96 5.71
C HIS A 48 -13.69 -6.25 5.30
N LYS A 49 -12.75 -6.26 6.25
CA LYS A 49 -11.33 -6.57 5.99
C LYS A 49 -11.18 -8.02 5.55
N TRP A 50 -11.80 -8.96 6.28
CA TRP A 50 -11.79 -10.37 5.96
C TRP A 50 -12.49 -10.65 4.63
N ILE A 51 -13.71 -10.13 4.42
CA ILE A 51 -14.49 -10.33 3.19
C ILE A 51 -13.71 -9.83 1.97
N THR A 52 -13.10 -8.66 2.07
CA THR A 52 -12.28 -8.08 0.99
C THR A 52 -11.06 -8.94 0.68
N ARG A 53 -10.31 -9.36 1.70
CA ARG A 53 -9.11 -10.20 1.52
C ARG A 53 -9.47 -11.57 0.94
N GLU A 54 -10.55 -12.18 1.38
CA GLU A 54 -11.01 -13.47 0.86
C GLU A 54 -11.54 -13.36 -0.57
N GLY A 55 -12.29 -12.31 -0.90
CA GLY A 55 -12.74 -12.03 -2.27
C GLY A 55 -11.57 -11.83 -3.24
N ILE A 56 -10.56 -11.05 -2.83
CA ILE A 56 -9.32 -10.86 -3.59
C ILE A 56 -8.57 -12.19 -3.73
N ARG A 57 -8.38 -12.95 -2.65
CA ARG A 57 -7.67 -14.24 -2.66
C ARG A 57 -8.29 -15.22 -3.65
N ARG A 58 -9.62 -15.36 -3.65
CA ARG A 58 -10.35 -16.21 -4.60
C ARG A 58 -10.19 -15.71 -6.04
N ASN A 59 -10.25 -14.40 -6.24
CA ASN A 59 -10.09 -13.81 -7.58
C ASN A 59 -8.65 -13.97 -8.11
N ILE A 60 -7.62 -13.62 -7.33
CA ILE A 60 -6.20 -13.76 -7.72
C ILE A 60 -5.84 -15.22 -8.00
N ARG A 61 -6.37 -16.16 -7.21
CA ARG A 61 -6.22 -17.58 -7.53
C ARG A 61 -6.77 -17.92 -8.93
N ASN A 62 -7.96 -17.45 -9.27
CA ASN A 62 -8.53 -17.69 -10.59
C ASN A 62 -7.74 -16.98 -11.69
N PHE A 63 -7.24 -15.77 -11.42
CA PHE A 63 -6.36 -15.04 -12.31
C PHE A 63 -5.09 -15.86 -12.64
N PHE A 64 -4.39 -16.38 -11.63
CA PHE A 64 -3.21 -17.23 -11.85
C PHE A 64 -3.50 -18.55 -12.56
N LEU A 65 -4.69 -19.14 -12.39
CA LEU A 65 -5.08 -20.34 -13.14
C LEU A 65 -5.37 -20.02 -14.62
N ASN A 66 -5.92 -18.85 -14.90
CA ASN A 66 -6.24 -18.41 -16.27
C ASN A 66 -5.01 -17.86 -17.01
N TYR A 67 -4.06 -17.30 -16.26
CA TYR A 67 -2.81 -16.74 -16.76
C TYR A 67 -1.64 -17.40 -16.01
N PRO A 68 -1.31 -18.67 -16.30
CA PRO A 68 -0.32 -19.43 -15.55
C PRO A 68 1.13 -18.95 -15.80
N PRO A 69 2.09 -19.31 -14.94
CA PRO A 69 3.49 -18.97 -15.14
C PRO A 69 4.03 -19.47 -16.49
N PRO A 70 4.96 -18.72 -17.13
CA PRO A 70 5.59 -19.16 -18.37
C PRO A 70 6.19 -20.57 -18.25
N GLY A 71 5.90 -21.43 -19.22
CA GLY A 71 6.39 -22.82 -19.23
C GLY A 71 5.65 -23.77 -18.27
N GLN A 72 4.63 -23.31 -17.52
CA GLN A 72 3.83 -24.13 -16.61
C GLN A 72 2.33 -24.13 -16.97
N PRO A 73 1.91 -24.67 -18.13
CA PRO A 73 0.51 -24.61 -18.59
C PRO A 73 -0.47 -25.39 -17.69
N ASP A 74 0.01 -26.38 -16.92
CA ASP A 74 -0.79 -27.18 -15.98
C ASP A 74 -0.70 -26.63 -14.54
N PHE A 75 -0.44 -25.33 -14.38
CA PHE A 75 -0.32 -24.68 -13.06
C PHE A 75 -1.57 -24.93 -12.21
N SER A 76 -1.34 -25.33 -10.96
CA SER A 76 -2.43 -25.56 -10.01
C SER A 76 -2.00 -25.15 -8.62
N VAL A 77 -2.97 -24.61 -7.87
CA VAL A 77 -2.74 -24.17 -6.50
C VAL A 77 -3.98 -24.47 -5.65
N SER A 78 -3.74 -24.78 -4.38
CA SER A 78 -4.77 -25.13 -3.40
C SER A 78 -5.87 -24.07 -3.34
N THR A 79 -7.13 -24.49 -3.22
CA THR A 79 -8.25 -23.57 -2.98
C THR A 79 -8.16 -22.87 -1.62
N LYS A 80 -7.33 -23.41 -0.72
CA LYS A 80 -7.08 -22.88 0.63
C LYS A 80 -5.78 -22.07 0.75
N ALA A 81 -5.00 -21.95 -0.33
CA ALA A 81 -3.78 -21.16 -0.31
C ALA A 81 -4.10 -19.71 0.08
N SER A 82 -3.36 -19.20 1.06
CA SER A 82 -3.29 -17.80 1.46
C SER A 82 -2.77 -16.92 0.32
N LEU A 83 -2.87 -15.60 0.47
CA LEU A 83 -2.36 -14.66 -0.54
C LEU A 83 -0.85 -14.85 -0.77
N THR A 84 -0.07 -15.06 0.29
CA THR A 84 1.36 -15.33 0.21
C THR A 84 1.65 -16.66 -0.48
N GLU A 85 0.97 -17.75 -0.08
CA GLU A 85 1.13 -19.06 -0.73
C GLU A 85 0.72 -19.03 -2.21
N LEU A 86 -0.31 -18.26 -2.59
CA LEU A 86 -0.67 -18.04 -3.99
C LEU A 86 0.46 -17.33 -4.74
N TYR A 87 1.04 -16.30 -4.14
CA TYR A 87 2.12 -15.52 -4.73
C TYR A 87 3.39 -16.38 -4.91
N HIS A 88 3.85 -17.08 -3.87
CA HIS A 88 5.02 -17.97 -3.97
C HIS A 88 4.79 -19.14 -4.93
N ALA A 89 3.58 -19.71 -4.97
CA ALA A 89 3.28 -20.75 -5.95
C ALA A 89 3.47 -20.25 -7.38
N TYR A 90 3.13 -18.99 -7.65
CA TYR A 90 3.23 -18.38 -8.97
C TYR A 90 4.64 -17.90 -9.32
N TYR A 91 5.30 -17.19 -8.40
CA TYR A 91 6.57 -16.48 -8.63
C TYR A 91 7.81 -17.18 -8.04
N GLY A 92 7.64 -18.28 -7.30
CA GLY A 92 8.70 -18.98 -6.59
C GLY A 92 8.87 -18.53 -5.14
N GLU A 93 9.47 -19.40 -4.31
CA GLU A 93 9.65 -19.16 -2.87
C GLU A 93 10.62 -18.02 -2.53
N ALA A 94 11.51 -17.65 -3.46
CA ALA A 94 12.44 -16.54 -3.28
C ALA A 94 11.79 -15.17 -3.53
N ALA A 95 10.62 -15.11 -4.17
CA ALA A 95 9.98 -13.85 -4.55
C ALA A 95 9.19 -13.24 -3.39
N SER A 96 9.37 -11.92 -3.15
CA SER A 96 8.68 -11.22 -2.07
C SER A 96 7.20 -10.94 -2.35
N PRO A 97 6.27 -11.37 -1.49
CA PRO A 97 4.86 -11.00 -1.62
C PRO A 97 4.56 -9.59 -1.11
N THR A 98 5.53 -8.85 -0.54
CA THR A 98 5.30 -7.63 0.24
C THR A 98 4.50 -6.57 -0.50
N ARG A 99 4.90 -6.26 -1.74
CA ARG A 99 4.23 -5.28 -2.62
C ARG A 99 2.78 -5.67 -2.89
N PHE A 100 2.57 -6.92 -3.27
CA PHE A 100 1.24 -7.50 -3.46
C PHE A 100 0.38 -7.41 -2.19
N ILE A 101 0.90 -7.81 -1.03
CA ILE A 101 0.17 -7.76 0.24
C ILE A 101 -0.18 -6.32 0.62
N LYS A 102 0.69 -5.34 0.34
CA LYS A 102 0.39 -3.91 0.55
C LYS A 102 -0.68 -3.39 -0.38
N ALA A 103 -0.68 -3.80 -1.66
CA ALA A 103 -1.77 -3.49 -2.59
C ALA A 103 -3.12 -4.01 -2.07
N VAL A 104 -3.17 -5.26 -1.62
CA VAL A 104 -4.36 -5.87 -1.01
C VAL A 104 -4.79 -5.12 0.25
N ASN A 105 -3.84 -4.78 1.13
CA ASN A 105 -4.11 -4.03 2.36
C ASN A 105 -4.63 -2.62 2.08
N SER A 106 -4.16 -1.95 1.02
CA SER A 106 -4.67 -0.64 0.60
C SER A 106 -6.14 -0.70 0.21
N ILE A 107 -6.55 -1.71 -0.57
CA ILE A 107 -7.96 -1.92 -0.95
C ILE A 107 -8.81 -2.20 0.30
N ALA A 108 -8.36 -3.11 1.17
CA ALA A 108 -9.06 -3.45 2.41
C ALA A 108 -9.17 -2.24 3.37
N ALA A 109 -8.12 -1.43 3.48
CA ALA A 109 -8.12 -0.22 4.30
C ALA A 109 -9.08 0.83 3.76
N SER A 110 -9.14 1.02 2.43
CA SER A 110 -10.11 1.93 1.81
C SER A 110 -11.56 1.47 2.07
N ASN A 111 -11.82 0.16 2.00
CA ASN A 111 -13.13 -0.40 2.37
C ASN A 111 -13.48 -0.09 3.84
N VAL A 112 -12.63 -0.47 4.79
CA VAL A 112 -12.87 -0.22 6.23
C VAL A 112 -12.96 1.28 6.55
N ARG A 113 -12.25 2.14 5.80
CA ARG A 113 -12.31 3.59 5.97
C ARG A 113 -13.72 4.15 5.66
N ALA A 114 -14.52 3.48 4.84
CA ALA A 114 -15.87 3.94 4.54
C ALA A 114 -16.82 3.88 5.76
N ASP A 115 -16.60 2.95 6.70
CA ASP A 115 -17.31 2.89 7.99
C ASP A 115 -16.90 4.01 8.97
N SER A 116 -15.71 4.58 8.82
CA SER A 116 -15.15 5.46 9.84
C SER A 116 -14.98 6.91 9.42
N ALA A 117 -14.75 7.17 8.14
CA ALA A 117 -14.60 8.51 7.62
C ALA A 117 -15.92 9.27 7.80
N ARG A 118 -15.85 10.43 8.47
CA ARG A 118 -17.03 11.23 8.84
C ARG A 118 -18.02 11.46 7.69
N GLN A 119 -17.56 11.67 6.46
CA GLN A 119 -18.45 11.93 5.33
C GLN A 119 -19.03 10.66 4.69
N LEU A 120 -18.43 9.49 4.93
CA LEU A 120 -18.81 8.22 4.29
C LEU A 120 -19.69 7.36 5.18
N ARG A 121 -19.44 7.40 6.51
CA ARG A 121 -20.13 6.58 7.50
C ARG A 121 -21.61 6.91 7.73
N TYR A 122 -22.07 8.03 7.19
CA TYR A 122 -23.47 8.47 7.28
C TYR A 122 -24.13 8.55 5.91
N ASP A 123 -23.42 8.20 4.84
CA ASP A 123 -23.93 8.38 3.49
C ASP A 123 -24.71 7.12 3.08
N PRO A 124 -26.04 7.19 2.88
CA PRO A 124 -26.84 6.00 2.56
C PRO A 124 -26.40 5.29 1.28
N ALA A 125 -25.89 6.06 0.31
CA ALA A 125 -25.38 5.51 -0.94
C ALA A 125 -24.02 4.82 -0.79
N ILE A 126 -23.35 4.98 0.35
CA ILE A 126 -22.14 4.23 0.72
C ILE A 126 -22.48 3.07 1.65
N GLN A 127 -23.30 3.32 2.67
CA GLN A 127 -23.64 2.37 3.73
C GLN A 127 -24.74 1.37 3.33
N ALA A 128 -25.40 1.57 2.19
CA ALA A 128 -26.53 0.75 1.78
C ALA A 128 -27.65 0.72 2.83
N ASP A 129 -28.07 1.90 3.29
CA ASP A 129 -29.18 2.08 4.22
C ASP A 129 -30.22 3.08 3.65
N ALA A 130 -31.21 3.44 4.47
CA ALA A 130 -32.27 4.41 4.21
C ALA A 130 -33.12 4.19 2.94
N GLU A 131 -33.14 2.97 2.41
CA GLU A 131 -33.78 2.62 1.13
C GLU A 131 -33.28 3.42 -0.10
N ASP A 132 -32.07 4.02 -0.05
CA ASP A 132 -31.51 4.82 -1.15
C ASP A 132 -30.68 3.99 -2.16
N LEU A 133 -31.15 2.78 -2.45
CA LEU A 133 -30.52 1.87 -3.43
C LEU A 133 -30.32 2.49 -4.83
N PRO A 134 -31.23 3.32 -5.38
CA PRO A 134 -30.99 4.00 -6.66
C PRO A 134 -29.73 4.88 -6.66
N ASN A 135 -29.48 5.62 -5.57
CA ASN A 135 -28.31 6.47 -5.46
C ASN A 135 -27.05 5.67 -5.16
N LEU A 136 -27.14 4.60 -4.36
CA LEU A 136 -26.05 3.63 -4.18
C LEU A 136 -25.60 3.09 -5.54
N GLN A 137 -26.54 2.61 -6.35
CA GLN A 137 -26.25 2.09 -7.68
C GLN A 137 -25.65 3.15 -8.59
N LYS A 138 -26.22 4.37 -8.59
CA LYS A 138 -25.69 5.50 -9.36
C LYS A 138 -24.24 5.78 -9.00
N ARG A 139 -23.90 5.86 -7.71
CA ARG A 139 -22.53 6.18 -7.27
C ARG A 139 -21.53 5.07 -7.55
N LEU A 140 -21.96 3.80 -7.48
CA LEU A 140 -21.12 2.68 -7.91
C LEU A 140 -20.87 2.74 -9.41
N ALA A 141 -21.93 2.94 -10.21
CA ALA A 141 -21.85 3.04 -11.67
C ALA A 141 -21.00 4.24 -12.13
N GLU A 142 -21.00 5.36 -11.39
CA GLU A 142 -20.12 6.50 -11.64
C GLU A 142 -18.65 6.22 -11.28
N ARG A 143 -18.40 5.39 -10.25
CA ARG A 143 -17.05 5.04 -9.79
C ARG A 143 -16.38 3.98 -10.65
N TYR A 144 -17.16 3.10 -11.29
CA TYR A 144 -16.64 2.09 -12.21
C TYR A 144 -15.75 2.69 -13.32
N PRO A 145 -16.22 3.64 -14.17
CA PRO A 145 -15.36 4.23 -15.20
C PRO A 145 -14.20 5.03 -14.62
N GLN A 146 -14.37 5.69 -13.47
CA GLN A 146 -13.25 6.37 -12.77
C GLN A 146 -12.15 5.38 -12.40
N THR A 147 -12.52 4.21 -11.89
CA THR A 147 -11.57 3.16 -11.53
C THR A 147 -10.83 2.66 -12.78
N LEU A 148 -11.54 2.45 -13.90
CA LEU A 148 -10.90 2.04 -15.15
C LEU A 148 -9.95 3.11 -15.70
N THR A 149 -10.36 4.38 -15.71
CA THR A 149 -9.52 5.50 -16.16
C THR A 149 -8.26 5.62 -15.29
N SER A 150 -8.38 5.53 -13.97
CA SER A 150 -7.23 5.55 -13.07
C SER A 150 -6.26 4.39 -13.31
N ILE A 151 -6.73 3.24 -13.80
CA ILE A 151 -5.88 2.09 -14.09
C ILE A 151 -5.23 2.20 -15.48
N VAL A 152 -6.02 2.53 -16.51
CA VAL A 152 -5.63 2.39 -17.91
C VAL A 152 -5.00 3.65 -18.48
N GLU A 153 -5.52 4.83 -18.13
CA GLU A 153 -5.08 6.10 -18.71
C GLU A 153 -4.09 6.82 -17.80
N ASP A 154 -4.39 6.86 -16.49
CA ASP A 154 -3.58 7.63 -15.53
C ASP A 154 -2.43 6.80 -14.93
N GLU A 155 -2.49 5.46 -15.04
CA GLU A 155 -1.63 4.51 -14.30
C GLU A 155 -1.53 4.83 -12.77
N ALA A 156 -2.58 5.43 -12.23
CA ALA A 156 -2.73 5.86 -10.83
C ALA A 156 -3.25 4.70 -9.96
N PHE A 157 -2.45 3.64 -9.83
CA PHE A 157 -2.84 2.42 -9.11
C PHE A 157 -3.20 2.63 -7.64
N PRO A 158 -2.51 3.49 -6.85
CA PRO A 158 -2.92 3.78 -5.47
C PRO A 158 -4.35 4.37 -5.39
N GLU A 159 -4.68 5.31 -6.26
CA GLU A 159 -5.99 5.93 -6.36
C GLU A 159 -7.05 4.91 -6.81
N ALA A 160 -6.72 4.07 -7.79
CA ALA A 160 -7.59 2.99 -8.25
C ALA A 160 -7.93 2.01 -7.11
N ARG A 161 -6.95 1.62 -6.28
CA ARG A 161 -7.17 0.77 -5.09
C ARG A 161 -8.11 1.43 -4.08
N ILE A 162 -8.02 2.75 -3.90
CA ILE A 162 -8.93 3.51 -3.04
C ILE A 162 -10.36 3.46 -3.60
N LEU A 163 -10.56 3.74 -4.89
CA LEU A 163 -11.87 3.71 -5.54
C LEU A 163 -12.49 2.30 -5.51
N LEU A 164 -11.67 1.29 -5.72
CA LEU A 164 -12.06 -0.11 -5.68
C LEU A 164 -12.53 -0.53 -4.28
N GLY A 165 -11.74 -0.24 -3.24
CA GLY A 165 -12.11 -0.54 -1.85
C GLY A 165 -13.42 0.15 -1.43
N ARG A 166 -13.64 1.39 -1.86
CA ARG A 166 -14.91 2.12 -1.62
C ARG A 166 -16.10 1.49 -2.35
N SER A 167 -15.90 0.97 -3.56
CA SER A 167 -16.98 0.28 -4.28
C SER A 167 -17.32 -1.06 -3.62
N MET A 168 -16.29 -1.82 -3.24
CA MET A 168 -16.46 -3.07 -2.51
C MET A 168 -17.21 -2.88 -1.19
N HIS A 169 -16.96 -1.78 -0.47
CA HIS A 169 -17.68 -1.48 0.76
C HIS A 169 -19.20 -1.48 0.54
N SER A 170 -19.70 -0.67 -0.40
CA SER A 170 -21.14 -0.58 -0.69
C SER A 170 -21.73 -1.88 -1.24
N ILE A 171 -20.97 -2.61 -2.07
CA ILE A 171 -21.36 -3.95 -2.56
C ILE A 171 -21.50 -4.94 -1.40
N GLN A 172 -20.60 -4.90 -0.41
CA GLN A 172 -20.65 -5.79 0.74
C GLN A 172 -21.79 -5.41 1.70
N LYS A 173 -21.97 -4.10 1.97
CA LYS A 173 -23.07 -3.57 2.79
C LYS A 173 -24.45 -3.96 2.24
N PHE A 174 -24.61 -3.98 0.91
CA PHE A 174 -25.85 -4.46 0.28
C PHE A 174 -26.31 -5.81 0.83
N TYR A 175 -25.42 -6.81 0.96
CA TYR A 175 -25.81 -8.14 1.44
C TYR A 175 -26.07 -8.19 2.95
N ALA A 176 -25.42 -7.32 3.72
CA ALA A 176 -25.61 -7.26 5.17
C ALA A 176 -26.85 -6.45 5.58
N HIS A 177 -27.21 -5.42 4.80
CA HIS A 177 -28.21 -4.42 5.17
C HIS A 177 -29.50 -4.53 4.36
N SER A 178 -29.50 -5.18 3.20
CA SER A 178 -30.72 -5.39 2.42
C SER A 178 -31.53 -6.61 2.85
N THR A 179 -32.77 -6.69 2.39
CA THR A 179 -33.65 -7.85 2.50
C THR A 179 -33.37 -8.94 1.44
N TRP A 180 -32.26 -8.86 0.69
CA TRP A 180 -31.94 -9.74 -0.43
C TRP A 180 -32.05 -11.24 -0.08
N ILE A 181 -31.41 -11.65 1.03
CA ILE A 181 -31.40 -13.05 1.46
C ILE A 181 -32.79 -13.46 1.96
N GLU A 182 -33.44 -12.59 2.72
CA GLU A 182 -34.79 -12.80 3.26
C GLU A 182 -35.85 -12.94 2.16
N LEU A 183 -35.67 -12.29 1.01
CA LEU A 183 -36.52 -12.44 -0.18
C LEU A 183 -36.23 -13.74 -0.97
N GLY A 184 -35.32 -14.58 -0.49
CA GLY A 184 -35.01 -15.89 -1.07
C GLY A 184 -33.91 -15.85 -2.14
N HIS A 185 -33.14 -14.77 -2.23
CA HIS A 185 -32.00 -14.71 -3.13
C HIS A 185 -30.74 -15.28 -2.45
N HIS A 186 -30.24 -16.38 -3.01
CA HIS A 186 -29.06 -17.11 -2.51
C HIS A 186 -27.84 -16.99 -3.44
N GLU A 187 -27.91 -16.13 -4.45
CA GLU A 187 -26.82 -15.82 -5.37
C GLU A 187 -26.56 -14.31 -5.42
N ILE A 188 -25.42 -13.95 -6.00
CA ILE A 188 -25.03 -12.55 -6.12
C ILE A 188 -25.86 -11.82 -7.17
N LEU A 189 -26.05 -10.52 -6.95
CA LEU A 189 -26.53 -9.59 -7.97
C LEU A 189 -25.34 -9.15 -8.83
N GLU A 190 -25.08 -9.87 -9.92
CA GLU A 190 -23.89 -9.69 -10.77
C GLU A 190 -23.75 -8.27 -11.32
N ASP A 191 -24.86 -7.65 -11.72
CA ASP A 191 -24.88 -6.31 -12.30
C ASP A 191 -24.74 -5.16 -11.27
N LEU A 192 -24.69 -5.47 -9.97
CA LEU A 192 -24.60 -4.45 -8.91
C LEU A 192 -23.32 -3.63 -9.07
N GLY A 193 -23.50 -2.32 -9.23
CA GLY A 193 -22.43 -1.36 -9.41
C GLY A 193 -21.93 -1.18 -10.84
N LEU A 194 -22.48 -1.91 -11.81
CA LEU A 194 -22.13 -1.75 -13.21
C LEU A 194 -22.97 -0.66 -13.91
N PRO A 195 -22.41 0.11 -14.85
CA PRO A 195 -23.17 1.08 -15.63
C PRO A 195 -24.36 0.46 -16.36
N GLY A 196 -25.51 1.12 -16.30
CA GLY A 196 -26.74 0.68 -16.97
C GLY A 196 -27.62 -0.25 -16.13
N PHE A 197 -27.13 -0.78 -15.02
CA PHE A 197 -27.97 -1.54 -14.08
C PHE A 197 -28.90 -0.60 -13.29
N ALA A 198 -30.13 -1.06 -13.10
CA ALA A 198 -31.14 -0.44 -12.27
C ALA A 198 -31.95 -1.50 -11.54
N PHE A 199 -32.33 -1.20 -10.29
CA PHE A 199 -33.20 -2.08 -9.52
C PHE A 199 -34.63 -2.03 -10.06
N ASN A 200 -35.26 -3.21 -10.19
CA ASN A 200 -36.58 -3.35 -10.81
C ASN A 200 -37.72 -3.62 -9.81
N ASN A 201 -37.41 -3.95 -8.56
CA ASN A 201 -38.41 -4.32 -7.53
C ASN A 201 -37.98 -3.77 -6.17
N LEU A 202 -37.96 -2.45 -6.03
CA LEU A 202 -37.67 -1.78 -4.76
C LEU A 202 -38.94 -1.65 -3.92
N ALA A 203 -38.78 -1.58 -2.60
CA ALA A 203 -39.89 -1.31 -1.70
C ALA A 203 -40.47 0.09 -1.97
N GLU A 204 -41.79 0.18 -2.14
CA GLU A 204 -42.46 1.47 -2.35
C GLU A 204 -42.56 2.26 -1.04
N PRO A 205 -42.67 3.60 -1.06
CA PRO A 205 -42.63 4.43 0.16
C PRO A 205 -43.65 4.05 1.25
N ASP A 206 -44.84 3.60 0.85
CA ASP A 206 -45.94 3.21 1.77
C ASP A 206 -46.09 1.69 1.92
N GLU A 207 -45.18 0.90 1.33
CA GLU A 207 -45.25 -0.56 1.36
C GLU A 207 -44.69 -1.13 2.67
N ASP A 208 -45.49 -1.94 3.36
CA ASP A 208 -45.05 -2.69 4.54
C ASP A 208 -43.97 -3.71 4.16
N VAL A 209 -42.76 -3.53 4.70
CA VAL A 209 -41.62 -4.43 4.45
C VAL A 209 -41.37 -5.36 5.65
N CYS A 210 -41.57 -4.87 6.87
CA CYS A 210 -41.29 -5.58 8.11
C CYS A 210 -42.52 -5.70 9.02
N THR A 211 -42.60 -6.83 9.71
CA THR A 211 -43.49 -7.06 10.85
C THR A 211 -42.73 -6.87 12.16
N PRO A 212 -43.39 -6.49 13.27
CA PRO A 212 -42.69 -6.23 14.52
C PRO A 212 -42.12 -7.52 15.13
N CYS A 213 -40.85 -7.46 15.53
CA CYS A 213 -40.18 -8.50 16.31
C CYS A 213 -40.70 -8.54 17.75
N THR A 214 -40.46 -9.65 18.47
CA THR A 214 -40.88 -9.80 19.87
C THR A 214 -40.23 -8.77 20.79
N ASN A 215 -38.96 -8.46 20.54
CA ASN A 215 -38.20 -7.42 21.24
C ASN A 215 -37.53 -6.51 20.20
N ALA A 216 -37.25 -5.26 20.57
CA ALA A 216 -36.51 -4.33 19.71
C ALA A 216 -35.02 -4.70 19.59
N GLN A 217 -34.45 -5.32 20.64
CA GLN A 217 -33.07 -5.79 20.67
C GLN A 217 -32.99 -7.32 20.76
N GLY A 218 -31.90 -7.89 20.26
CA GLY A 218 -31.68 -9.34 20.19
C GLY A 218 -32.07 -9.93 18.83
N SER A 219 -32.12 -11.28 18.77
CA SER A 219 -32.48 -11.98 17.54
C SER A 219 -33.87 -11.58 17.06
N CYS A 220 -33.97 -11.25 15.78
CA CYS A 220 -35.23 -11.18 15.07
C CYS A 220 -35.16 -12.12 13.88
N ASN A 221 -36.16 -12.99 13.75
CA ASN A 221 -36.23 -13.93 12.65
C ASN A 221 -37.59 -13.77 11.96
N ASN A 222 -37.60 -13.87 10.63
CA ASN A 222 -38.81 -13.89 9.80
C ASN A 222 -39.72 -12.65 9.99
N ASN A 223 -39.12 -11.47 10.23
CA ASN A 223 -39.87 -10.21 10.25
C ASN A 223 -40.10 -9.63 8.85
N VAL A 224 -39.26 -9.95 7.86
CA VAL A 224 -39.38 -9.47 6.49
C VAL A 224 -40.57 -10.11 5.78
N ILE A 225 -41.39 -9.28 5.13
CA ILE A 225 -42.55 -9.69 4.33
C ILE A 225 -42.05 -10.14 2.96
N HIS A 226 -42.12 -11.45 2.68
CA HIS A 226 -41.60 -12.03 1.44
C HIS A 226 -42.21 -11.50 0.14
N SER A 227 -43.41 -10.91 0.19
CA SER A 227 -44.04 -10.29 -0.98
C SER A 227 -43.65 -8.83 -1.20
N ALA A 228 -42.86 -8.24 -0.29
CA ALA A 228 -42.46 -6.85 -0.37
C ALA A 228 -41.34 -6.62 -1.39
N GLY A 229 -41.19 -5.38 -1.86
CA GLY A 229 -40.01 -4.96 -2.60
C GLY A 229 -38.70 -5.04 -1.79
N LEU A 230 -37.58 -4.96 -2.50
CA LEU A 230 -36.23 -4.94 -1.91
C LEU A 230 -36.03 -3.65 -1.11
N SER A 231 -35.57 -3.80 0.13
CA SER A 231 -35.33 -2.71 1.08
C SER A 231 -33.96 -2.85 1.70
N THR A 232 -33.36 -1.74 2.12
CA THR A 232 -32.16 -1.68 2.94
C THR A 232 -32.41 -1.23 4.37
N GLY A 233 -33.69 -1.06 4.75
CA GLY A 233 -34.06 -0.55 6.08
C GLY A 233 -33.47 0.82 6.40
N TYR A 234 -33.64 1.23 7.65
CA TYR A 234 -33.20 2.52 8.18
C TYR A 234 -32.31 2.33 9.40
N TYR A 235 -31.32 3.19 9.55
CA TYR A 235 -30.38 3.19 10.66
C TYR A 235 -30.15 4.62 11.13
N THR A 236 -30.27 4.86 12.43
CA THR A 236 -29.92 6.16 13.03
C THR A 236 -29.24 5.97 14.37
N TYR A 237 -28.36 6.90 14.73
CA TYR A 237 -27.73 6.94 16.05
C TYR A 237 -27.56 8.37 16.56
N LEU A 238 -27.60 8.55 17.89
CA LEU A 238 -27.36 9.80 18.60
C LEU A 238 -25.91 10.30 18.45
N ALA A 239 -25.60 10.99 17.35
CA ALA A 239 -24.40 11.81 17.22
C ALA A 239 -24.78 13.25 16.86
N SER A 240 -24.28 14.24 17.59
CA SER A 240 -24.53 15.66 17.27
C SER A 240 -23.98 16.09 15.91
N GLU A 241 -23.09 15.29 15.32
CA GLU A 241 -22.44 15.53 14.02
C GLU A 241 -23.15 14.88 12.82
N SER A 242 -24.22 14.08 13.05
CA SER A 242 -24.90 13.29 12.02
C SER A 242 -26.12 13.99 11.39
N GLY A 243 -26.55 15.12 11.96
CA GLY A 243 -27.84 15.76 11.63
C GLY A 243 -28.05 16.13 10.16
N ASP A 244 -26.98 16.36 9.39
CA ASP A 244 -27.09 16.70 7.96
C ASP A 244 -27.22 15.48 7.04
N PHE A 245 -26.97 14.26 7.55
CA PHE A 245 -26.90 13.03 6.75
C PHE A 245 -27.90 11.94 7.19
N LEU A 246 -28.46 12.05 8.40
CA LEU A 246 -29.43 11.07 8.89
C LEU A 246 -30.75 11.14 8.12
N VAL A 247 -31.18 9.99 7.61
CA VAL A 247 -32.52 9.80 7.04
C VAL A 247 -33.39 9.12 8.10
N PRO A 248 -34.42 9.78 8.65
CA PRO A 248 -35.27 9.18 9.66
C PRO A 248 -36.10 8.05 9.07
N LYS A 249 -36.33 7.01 9.87
CA LYS A 249 -37.26 5.93 9.52
C LYS A 249 -38.67 6.51 9.32
N PRO A 250 -39.34 6.21 8.19
CA PRO A 250 -40.71 6.62 7.96
C PRO A 250 -41.66 6.08 9.02
N THR A 251 -42.64 6.90 9.42
CA THR A 251 -43.67 6.52 10.41
C THR A 251 -44.82 5.71 9.79
N SER A 252 -44.86 5.58 8.47
CA SER A 252 -45.80 4.78 7.67
C SER A 252 -45.06 3.73 6.83
N GLY A 253 -45.79 2.72 6.34
CA GLY A 253 -45.25 1.72 5.42
C GLY A 253 -44.36 0.66 6.09
N GLY A 254 -44.59 0.32 7.36
CA GLY A 254 -43.99 -0.88 7.97
C GLY A 254 -42.48 -1.05 7.75
N LYS A 255 -41.69 0.03 7.73
CA LYS A 255 -40.30 0.00 7.27
C LYS A 255 -39.37 -0.71 8.24
N CYS A 256 -38.37 -1.41 7.70
CA CYS A 256 -37.41 -2.13 8.51
C CYS A 256 -36.41 -1.17 9.16
N SER A 257 -36.04 -1.45 10.41
CA SER A 257 -34.82 -0.91 11.01
C SER A 257 -33.65 -1.84 10.70
N HIS A 258 -32.41 -1.38 10.88
CA HIS A 258 -31.26 -2.27 10.95
C HIS A 258 -31.27 -3.05 12.27
N GLY A 259 -31.62 -2.36 13.35
CA GLY A 259 -31.75 -2.89 14.70
C GLY A 259 -30.41 -3.10 15.40
N GLY A 260 -30.48 -3.66 16.61
CA GLY A 260 -29.32 -3.82 17.49
C GLY A 260 -29.12 -2.65 18.45
N ILE A 261 -28.16 -2.78 19.36
CA ILE A 261 -27.95 -1.82 20.46
C ILE A 261 -27.49 -0.42 20.01
N LEU A 262 -27.04 -0.29 18.77
CA LEU A 262 -26.54 0.95 18.19
C LEU A 262 -27.52 1.64 17.23
N ASP A 263 -28.71 1.07 17.01
CA ASP A 263 -29.73 1.66 16.13
C ASP A 263 -30.89 2.20 16.97
N ASP A 264 -31.03 3.53 17.03
CA ASP A 264 -32.12 4.17 17.75
C ASP A 264 -33.49 3.89 17.11
N THR A 265 -33.52 3.53 15.82
CA THR A 265 -34.78 3.19 15.14
C THR A 265 -35.30 1.80 15.54
N ALA A 266 -34.49 0.98 16.22
CA ALA A 266 -34.84 -0.40 16.59
C ALA A 266 -36.15 -0.49 17.41
N ASP A 267 -36.43 0.55 18.20
CA ASP A 267 -37.64 0.65 19.04
C ASP A 267 -38.84 1.32 18.34
N GLU A 268 -38.63 1.89 17.16
CA GLU A 268 -39.68 2.47 16.34
C GLU A 268 -40.47 1.38 15.61
N ALA A 269 -41.78 1.55 15.45
CA ALA A 269 -42.62 0.55 14.80
C ALA A 269 -42.32 0.43 13.28
N PRO A 270 -42.25 -0.78 12.70
CA PRO A 270 -42.17 -2.09 13.36
C PRO A 270 -40.82 -2.28 14.07
N LYS A 271 -40.87 -2.78 15.31
CA LYS A 271 -39.69 -2.96 16.18
C LYS A 271 -38.77 -4.09 15.68
N GLY A 272 -37.48 -3.97 15.97
CA GLY A 272 -36.43 -4.96 15.69
C GLY A 272 -35.51 -4.51 14.57
N GLY A 273 -35.14 -5.40 13.66
CA GLY A 273 -34.38 -5.01 12.47
C GLY A 273 -33.90 -6.16 11.60
N ILE A 274 -33.15 -5.83 10.55
CA ILE A 274 -32.69 -6.76 9.49
C ILE A 274 -31.16 -6.86 9.33
N ASN A 275 -30.38 -6.21 10.20
CA ASN A 275 -28.92 -6.17 10.09
C ASN A 275 -28.27 -7.56 10.26
N LYS A 276 -27.30 -7.86 9.40
CA LYS A 276 -26.50 -9.10 9.33
C LYS A 276 -24.99 -8.86 9.44
N ASP A 277 -24.53 -7.69 9.88
CA ASP A 277 -23.10 -7.31 9.96
C ASP A 277 -22.25 -8.24 10.85
N THR A 278 -22.85 -8.82 11.90
CA THR A 278 -22.14 -9.63 12.88
C THR A 278 -22.88 -10.92 13.19
N SER A 279 -22.15 -11.89 13.74
CA SER A 279 -22.72 -13.11 14.33
C SER A 279 -23.36 -12.89 15.71
N SER A 280 -23.45 -11.63 16.16
CA SER A 280 -24.02 -11.28 17.46
C SER A 280 -25.45 -10.77 17.34
N PRO A 281 -26.44 -11.41 17.98
CA PRO A 281 -27.81 -10.88 18.01
C PRO A 281 -27.94 -9.55 18.76
N CYS A 282 -26.92 -9.14 19.52
CA CYS A 282 -26.89 -7.83 20.18
C CYS A 282 -26.74 -6.68 19.17
N PHE A 283 -25.92 -6.87 18.13
CA PHE A 283 -25.65 -5.87 17.10
C PHE A 283 -26.43 -6.13 15.81
N SER A 284 -26.73 -7.40 15.51
CA SER A 284 -27.32 -7.83 14.25
C SER A 284 -28.51 -8.72 14.54
N PRO A 285 -29.75 -8.19 14.51
CA PRO A 285 -30.94 -8.99 14.77
C PRO A 285 -31.03 -10.24 13.88
N HIS A 286 -30.53 -10.17 12.65
CA HIS A 286 -30.45 -11.28 11.69
C HIS A 286 -29.07 -11.96 11.69
N SER A 287 -28.39 -12.01 12.84
CA SER A 287 -27.08 -12.68 13.00
C SER A 287 -27.04 -14.14 12.52
N ASN A 288 -28.18 -14.84 12.47
CA ASN A 288 -28.29 -16.18 11.90
C ASN A 288 -28.03 -16.23 10.38
N LEU A 289 -28.17 -15.11 9.67
CA LEU A 289 -27.89 -14.97 8.23
C LEU A 289 -26.49 -14.39 7.94
N HIS A 290 -25.72 -14.03 8.97
CA HIS A 290 -24.42 -13.38 8.82
C HIS A 290 -23.46 -14.16 7.92
N GLN A 291 -23.36 -15.47 8.11
CA GLN A 291 -22.43 -16.31 7.34
C GLN A 291 -22.80 -16.37 5.85
N GLU A 292 -24.09 -16.39 5.55
CA GLU A 292 -24.58 -16.38 4.18
C GLU A 292 -24.36 -15.01 3.52
N ALA A 293 -24.67 -13.92 4.24
CA ALA A 293 -24.40 -12.56 3.78
C ALA A 293 -22.90 -12.33 3.51
N ALA A 294 -22.02 -12.78 4.41
CA ALA A 294 -20.58 -12.68 4.23
C ALA A 294 -20.09 -13.49 3.03
N GLU A 295 -20.63 -14.69 2.79
CA GLU A 295 -20.25 -15.49 1.62
C GLU A 295 -20.73 -14.88 0.30
N LEU A 296 -21.94 -14.32 0.24
CA LEU A 296 -22.43 -13.57 -0.92
C LEU A 296 -21.57 -12.31 -1.16
N ALA A 297 -21.21 -11.60 -0.10
CA ALA A 297 -20.34 -10.43 -0.18
C ALA A 297 -18.93 -10.79 -0.69
N VAL A 298 -18.37 -11.93 -0.29
CA VAL A 298 -17.10 -12.46 -0.84
C VAL A 298 -17.25 -12.78 -2.33
N LYS A 299 -18.30 -13.51 -2.72
CA LYS A 299 -18.57 -13.85 -4.12
C LYS A 299 -18.73 -12.59 -4.98
N ALA A 300 -19.49 -11.60 -4.52
CA ALA A 300 -19.72 -10.35 -5.23
C ALA A 300 -18.44 -9.50 -5.34
N THR A 301 -17.63 -9.46 -4.28
CA THR A 301 -16.30 -8.83 -4.31
C THR A 301 -15.41 -9.50 -5.37
N SER A 302 -15.38 -10.83 -5.40
CA SER A 302 -14.59 -11.61 -6.37
C SER A 302 -15.08 -11.42 -7.80
N HIS A 303 -16.40 -11.36 -8.01
CA HIS A 303 -17.03 -11.11 -9.31
C HIS A 303 -16.75 -9.70 -9.81
N TYR A 304 -16.92 -8.67 -8.97
CA TYR A 304 -16.64 -7.29 -9.35
C TYR A 304 -15.19 -7.11 -9.80
N LEU A 305 -14.24 -7.79 -9.13
CA LEU A 305 -12.85 -7.85 -9.56
C LEU A 305 -12.66 -8.53 -10.93
N SER A 306 -13.42 -9.57 -11.25
CA SER A 306 -13.42 -10.16 -12.59
C SER A 306 -13.90 -9.17 -13.65
N VAL A 307 -14.92 -8.36 -13.33
CA VAL A 307 -15.38 -7.30 -14.25
C VAL A 307 -14.33 -6.20 -14.44
N ILE A 308 -13.57 -5.87 -13.39
CA ILE A 308 -12.41 -4.95 -13.50
C ILE A 308 -11.33 -5.57 -14.39
N LEU A 309 -10.96 -6.83 -14.17
CA LEU A 309 -9.99 -7.57 -14.99
C LEU A 309 -10.39 -7.55 -16.47
N ASP A 310 -11.65 -7.85 -16.78
CA ASP A 310 -12.16 -7.83 -18.16
C ASP A 310 -12.10 -6.42 -18.78
N GLY A 311 -12.29 -5.38 -17.96
CA GLY A 311 -12.24 -3.99 -18.40
C GLY A 311 -10.83 -3.42 -18.62
N VAL A 312 -9.83 -3.88 -17.86
CA VAL A 312 -8.46 -3.31 -17.89
C VAL A 312 -7.43 -4.21 -18.57
N GLY A 313 -7.74 -5.49 -18.74
CA GLY A 313 -6.83 -6.51 -19.26
C GLY A 313 -5.85 -7.06 -18.21
N PRO A 314 -5.21 -8.21 -18.49
CA PRO A 314 -4.38 -8.92 -17.51
C PRO A 314 -3.15 -8.12 -17.07
N ASP A 315 -2.51 -7.36 -17.95
CA ASP A 315 -1.27 -6.65 -17.63
C ASP A 315 -1.53 -5.53 -16.61
N ASN A 316 -2.48 -4.64 -16.91
CA ASN A 316 -2.92 -3.59 -15.98
C ASN A 316 -3.49 -4.17 -14.67
N TYR A 317 -4.10 -5.36 -14.73
CA TYR A 317 -4.58 -6.04 -13.54
C TYR A 317 -3.43 -6.51 -12.64
N ARG A 318 -2.30 -6.97 -13.22
CA ARG A 318 -1.08 -7.24 -12.46
C ARG A 318 -0.56 -5.98 -11.78
N LYS A 319 -0.48 -4.87 -12.52
CA LYS A 319 -0.05 -3.57 -11.98
C LYS A 319 -0.96 -3.08 -10.85
N LEU A 320 -2.28 -3.22 -11.00
CA LEU A 320 -3.26 -2.87 -9.96
C LEU A 320 -2.98 -3.60 -8.65
N PHE A 321 -2.63 -4.88 -8.69
CA PHE A 321 -2.31 -5.66 -7.50
C PHE A 321 -0.83 -5.66 -7.13
N ASP A 322 0.03 -4.97 -7.86
CA ASP A 322 1.48 -5.01 -7.68
C ASP A 322 2.03 -6.45 -7.74
N LEU A 323 1.47 -7.25 -8.67
CA LEU A 323 1.83 -8.65 -8.94
C LEU A 323 3.07 -8.72 -9.85
N TYR A 324 4.16 -8.18 -9.35
CA TYR A 324 5.48 -8.14 -9.97
C TYR A 324 6.40 -9.13 -9.28
N HIS A 325 7.28 -9.79 -10.03
CA HIS A 325 8.34 -10.62 -9.46
C HIS A 325 9.59 -9.77 -9.23
N GLY A 326 10.02 -9.67 -7.99
CA GLY A 326 11.37 -9.18 -7.72
C GLY A 326 11.61 -7.68 -7.90
N SER A 327 12.89 -7.39 -7.76
CA SER A 327 13.54 -6.13 -7.46
C SER A 327 13.58 -5.17 -8.65
N ALA A 328 13.80 -3.90 -8.33
CA ALA A 328 14.21 -2.91 -9.31
C ALA A 328 15.72 -2.70 -9.15
N LEU A 329 16.48 -2.85 -10.23
CA LEU A 329 17.89 -2.48 -10.23
C LEU A 329 18.00 -1.04 -10.68
N SER A 330 18.24 -0.13 -9.73
CA SER A 330 18.39 1.29 -10.03
C SER A 330 19.84 1.71 -9.82
N ILE A 331 20.49 2.10 -10.92
CA ILE A 331 21.87 2.58 -10.93
C ILE A 331 21.88 4.09 -11.11
N VAL A 332 22.53 4.79 -10.20
CA VAL A 332 22.79 6.24 -10.29
C VAL A 332 24.29 6.42 -10.43
N ILE A 333 24.76 7.04 -11.52
CA ILE A 333 26.18 7.07 -11.82
C ILE A 333 26.68 8.46 -12.19
N ASP A 334 27.77 8.85 -11.53
CA ASP A 334 28.59 10.00 -11.88
C ASP A 334 29.35 9.73 -13.19
N THR A 335 29.15 10.59 -14.19
CA THR A 335 29.74 10.48 -15.53
C THR A 335 30.85 11.52 -15.81
N THR A 336 31.42 12.12 -14.77
CA THR A 336 32.49 13.11 -14.85
C THR A 336 33.79 12.53 -15.40
N SER A 337 34.73 13.40 -15.79
CA SER A 337 36.01 12.96 -16.37
C SER A 337 36.87 12.15 -15.39
N SER A 338 36.76 12.38 -14.07
CA SER A 338 37.51 11.64 -13.04
C SER A 338 37.03 10.20 -12.89
N MET A 339 35.76 9.94 -13.19
CA MET A 339 35.15 8.61 -13.20
C MET A 339 35.61 7.71 -14.37
N SER A 340 36.52 8.14 -15.25
CA SER A 340 36.91 7.40 -16.47
C SER A 340 37.40 5.96 -16.24
N ASP A 341 38.32 5.73 -15.31
CA ASP A 341 38.78 4.38 -14.95
C ASP A 341 37.68 3.59 -14.22
N SER A 342 36.85 4.30 -13.47
CA SER A 342 35.80 3.78 -12.60
C SER A 342 34.56 3.29 -13.34
N ILE A 343 34.13 3.99 -14.40
CA ILE A 343 32.97 3.62 -15.23
C ILE A 343 33.17 2.24 -15.86
N VAL A 344 34.39 1.91 -16.29
CA VAL A 344 34.69 0.59 -16.84
C VAL A 344 34.48 -0.51 -15.79
N ALA A 345 34.81 -0.26 -14.52
CA ALA A 345 34.51 -1.20 -13.44
C ALA A 345 33.00 -1.34 -13.22
N VAL A 346 32.26 -0.21 -13.19
CA VAL A 346 30.80 -0.23 -13.04
C VAL A 346 30.12 -0.98 -14.19
N GLN A 347 30.56 -0.78 -15.43
CA GLN A 347 30.05 -1.48 -16.61
C GLN A 347 30.15 -3.00 -16.47
N ASN A 348 31.33 -3.50 -16.10
CA ASN A 348 31.55 -4.93 -15.92
C ASN A 348 30.69 -5.49 -14.78
N GLN A 349 30.56 -4.73 -13.69
CA GLN A 349 29.80 -5.14 -12.51
C GLN A 349 28.29 -5.22 -12.78
N VAL A 350 27.71 -4.19 -13.40
CA VAL A 350 26.30 -4.18 -13.76
C VAL A 350 25.99 -5.31 -14.75
N ALA A 351 26.90 -5.58 -15.70
CA ALA A 351 26.75 -6.72 -16.61
C ALA A 351 26.70 -8.08 -15.89
N GLU A 352 27.53 -8.28 -14.86
CA GLU A 352 27.51 -9.51 -14.07
C GLU A 352 26.20 -9.68 -13.31
N ILE A 353 25.68 -8.61 -12.68
CA ILE A 353 24.41 -8.64 -11.92
C ILE A 353 23.24 -8.97 -12.83
N VAL A 354 23.10 -8.23 -13.94
CA VAL A 354 22.01 -8.44 -14.90
C VAL A 354 22.06 -9.85 -15.48
N SER A 355 23.25 -10.46 -15.59
CA SER A 355 23.40 -11.84 -16.07
C SER A 355 23.03 -12.92 -15.05
N ASN A 356 23.12 -12.62 -13.76
CA ASN A 356 22.93 -13.58 -12.68
C ASN A 356 21.59 -13.41 -11.94
N THR A 357 20.94 -12.26 -12.08
CA THR A 357 19.72 -11.93 -11.34
C THR A 357 18.58 -11.57 -12.28
N GLU A 358 17.40 -12.13 -12.03
CA GLU A 358 16.17 -11.74 -12.73
C GLU A 358 15.61 -10.45 -12.11
N VAL A 359 15.71 -9.36 -12.86
CA VAL A 359 15.22 -8.04 -12.47
C VAL A 359 14.08 -7.66 -13.42
N GLU A 360 12.97 -7.20 -12.87
CA GLU A 360 11.80 -6.86 -13.68
C GLU A 360 11.88 -5.45 -14.26
N ILE A 361 12.55 -4.53 -13.57
CA ILE A 361 12.73 -3.17 -14.06
C ILE A 361 14.13 -2.66 -13.79
N TYR A 362 14.74 -2.13 -14.85
CA TYR A 362 16.05 -1.53 -14.82
C TYR A 362 15.94 -0.02 -14.96
N ILE A 363 16.66 0.69 -14.10
CA ILE A 363 16.69 2.15 -14.09
C ILE A 363 18.15 2.59 -14.10
N LEU A 364 18.52 3.44 -15.07
CA LEU A 364 19.83 4.08 -15.13
C LEU A 364 19.65 5.59 -15.09
N VAL A 365 20.30 6.25 -14.14
CA VAL A 365 20.34 7.70 -14.03
C VAL A 365 21.79 8.14 -14.12
N GLU A 366 22.12 8.88 -15.17
CA GLU A 366 23.41 9.53 -15.31
C GLU A 366 23.36 10.92 -14.67
N TYR A 367 24.47 11.37 -14.10
CA TYR A 367 24.61 12.76 -13.69
C TYR A 367 26.05 13.26 -13.78
N LYS A 368 26.17 14.59 -13.84
CA LYS A 368 27.40 15.39 -13.75
C LYS A 368 27.01 16.84 -13.48
N ASP A 369 27.96 17.70 -13.21
CA ASP A 369 27.70 19.13 -13.15
C ASP A 369 27.86 19.80 -14.54
N PRO A 370 26.87 20.61 -15.00
CA PRO A 370 25.57 20.97 -14.37
C PRO A 370 24.38 20.13 -14.87
N GLU A 371 24.63 18.96 -15.45
CA GLU A 371 23.64 18.15 -16.16
C GLU A 371 23.22 16.91 -15.36
N VAL A 372 21.93 16.84 -14.99
CA VAL A 372 21.32 15.62 -14.40
C VAL A 372 20.48 14.92 -15.47
N GLY A 373 20.71 13.63 -15.64
CA GLY A 373 20.18 12.80 -16.73
C GLY A 373 21.21 12.60 -17.87
N PRO A 374 20.88 11.76 -18.86
CA PRO A 374 19.56 11.16 -19.14
C PRO A 374 19.13 10.06 -18.16
N ILE A 375 17.83 9.72 -18.20
CA ILE A 375 17.28 8.56 -17.51
C ILE A 375 16.82 7.50 -18.52
N LEU A 376 17.17 6.25 -18.24
CA LEU A 376 16.59 5.08 -18.86
C LEU A 376 15.74 4.32 -17.84
N LYS A 377 14.55 3.89 -18.25
CA LYS A 377 13.70 2.97 -17.50
C LYS A 377 13.17 1.93 -18.48
N THR A 378 13.53 0.67 -18.28
CA THR A 378 13.18 -0.42 -19.20
C THR A 378 12.98 -1.75 -18.48
N GLU A 379 12.18 -2.63 -19.06
CA GLU A 379 12.02 -4.03 -18.66
C GLU A 379 12.94 -4.95 -19.50
N ASP A 380 13.65 -4.39 -20.49
CA ASP A 380 14.56 -5.12 -21.38
C ASP A 380 16.01 -5.05 -20.86
N ALA A 381 16.52 -6.19 -20.40
CA ALA A 381 17.88 -6.33 -19.90
C ALA A 381 18.94 -5.97 -20.96
N ASP A 382 18.71 -6.30 -22.24
CA ASP A 382 19.66 -6.02 -23.31
C ASP A 382 19.73 -4.52 -23.62
N GLU A 383 18.57 -3.83 -23.56
CA GLU A 383 18.51 -2.36 -23.70
C GLU A 383 19.24 -1.67 -22.54
N PHE A 384 19.01 -2.13 -21.31
CA PHE A 384 19.70 -1.59 -20.14
C PHE A 384 21.22 -1.80 -20.21
N LEU A 385 21.67 -3.01 -20.55
CA LEU A 385 23.09 -3.30 -20.72
C LEU A 385 23.72 -2.50 -21.86
N ALA A 386 22.99 -2.25 -22.96
CA ALA A 386 23.47 -1.39 -24.03
C ALA A 386 23.72 0.03 -23.55
N ALA A 387 22.80 0.60 -22.76
CA ALA A 387 22.96 1.94 -22.20
C ALA A 387 24.11 2.03 -21.20
N VAL A 388 24.25 1.03 -20.31
CA VAL A 388 25.38 0.95 -19.37
C VAL A 388 26.71 0.90 -20.13
N ASN A 389 26.80 0.10 -21.19
CA ASN A 389 28.02 0.00 -22.01
C ASN A 389 28.34 1.27 -22.81
N ASP A 390 27.36 2.15 -23.04
CA ASP A 390 27.55 3.43 -23.74
C ASP A 390 27.97 4.57 -22.79
N LEU A 391 27.99 4.34 -21.48
CA LEU A 391 28.45 5.31 -20.49
C LEU A 391 29.86 5.81 -20.81
N THR A 392 30.02 7.13 -20.87
CA THR A 392 31.32 7.75 -21.15
C THR A 392 31.63 8.87 -20.16
N ALA A 393 32.83 8.81 -19.57
CA ALA A 393 33.35 9.87 -18.71
C ALA A 393 33.62 11.14 -19.52
N SER A 394 32.92 12.23 -19.19
CA SER A 394 33.12 13.52 -19.85
C SER A 394 32.65 14.69 -18.99
N GLY A 395 33.28 15.85 -19.16
CA GLY A 395 32.87 17.07 -18.45
C GLY A 395 33.16 16.99 -16.94
N GLY A 396 32.27 17.57 -16.13
CA GLY A 396 32.38 17.70 -14.67
C GLY A 396 32.85 19.08 -14.23
N GLY A 397 32.05 20.11 -14.54
CA GLY A 397 32.39 21.54 -14.47
C GLY A 397 33.37 21.92 -13.34
N ASP A 398 32.83 22.19 -12.16
CA ASP A 398 33.59 22.33 -10.92
C ASP A 398 33.09 21.32 -9.88
N LEU A 399 34.03 20.71 -9.15
CA LEU A 399 33.70 19.91 -7.97
C LEU A 399 33.11 20.83 -6.89
N PRO A 400 32.03 20.44 -6.19
CA PRO A 400 31.31 19.13 -6.21
C PRO A 400 30.17 18.99 -7.25
N GLU A 401 29.56 17.79 -7.35
CA GLU A 401 28.61 17.37 -8.41
C GLU A 401 27.11 17.49 -8.01
N MET A 402 26.17 17.10 -8.89
CA MET A 402 24.70 17.25 -8.71
C MET A 402 23.99 15.97 -8.21
N PHE A 403 24.50 15.37 -7.14
CA PHE A 403 24.05 14.06 -6.63
C PHE A 403 22.59 14.04 -6.17
N TRP A 404 22.13 15.02 -5.38
CA TRP A 404 20.81 14.94 -4.75
C TRP A 404 19.66 15.06 -5.75
N GLN A 405 19.85 15.83 -6.82
CA GLN A 405 18.91 15.90 -7.93
C GLN A 405 18.90 14.60 -8.75
N ALA A 406 20.06 13.96 -8.91
CA ALA A 406 20.12 12.63 -9.52
C ALA A 406 19.36 11.59 -8.68
N LEU A 407 19.54 11.62 -7.36
CA LEU A 407 18.78 10.79 -6.43
C LEU A 407 17.28 11.08 -6.49
N GLN A 408 16.88 12.36 -6.59
CA GLN A 408 15.48 12.73 -6.78
C GLN A 408 14.88 12.06 -8.02
N LEU A 409 15.61 12.12 -9.14
CA LEU A 409 15.19 11.54 -10.40
C LEU A 409 15.12 10.01 -10.31
N ALA A 410 16.07 9.38 -9.64
CA ALA A 410 16.06 7.94 -9.37
C ALA A 410 14.88 7.52 -8.49
N LEU A 411 14.66 8.19 -7.35
CA LEU A 411 13.54 7.93 -6.44
C LEU A 411 12.19 8.12 -7.12
N ALA A 412 12.05 9.05 -8.05
CA ALA A 412 10.82 9.25 -8.80
C ALA A 412 10.47 8.06 -9.71
N ASN A 413 11.48 7.32 -10.17
CA ASN A 413 11.33 6.25 -11.17
C ASN A 413 11.45 4.84 -10.60
N THR A 414 12.14 4.71 -9.46
CA THR A 414 12.32 3.46 -8.71
C THR A 414 11.01 3.08 -8.02
N PRO A 415 10.52 1.84 -8.19
CA PRO A 415 9.40 1.33 -7.41
C PRO A 415 9.66 1.43 -5.91
N ASP A 416 8.59 1.59 -5.13
CA ASP A 416 8.67 1.47 -3.67
C ASP A 416 9.29 0.10 -3.29
N TYR A 417 10.06 0.06 -2.19
CA TYR A 417 10.87 -1.10 -1.78
C TYR A 417 11.98 -1.52 -2.74
N GLY A 418 12.27 -0.71 -3.78
CA GLY A 418 13.43 -0.95 -4.64
C GLY A 418 14.74 -0.54 -3.98
N ASP A 419 15.84 -0.95 -4.62
CA ASP A 419 17.20 -0.61 -4.21
C ASP A 419 17.83 0.34 -5.22
N ILE A 420 18.49 1.38 -4.70
CA ILE A 420 19.25 2.34 -5.48
C ILE A 420 20.72 2.18 -5.14
N PHE A 421 21.55 1.98 -6.16
CA PHE A 421 23.01 1.93 -6.05
C PHE A 421 23.62 3.14 -6.74
N SER A 422 24.26 3.99 -5.96
CA SER A 422 24.94 5.17 -6.46
C SER A 422 26.45 4.98 -6.55
N PHE A 423 27.06 5.37 -7.67
CA PHE A 423 28.50 5.32 -7.88
C PHE A 423 29.04 6.73 -8.11
N THR A 424 29.93 7.18 -7.23
CA THR A 424 30.51 8.54 -7.28
C THR A 424 31.93 8.59 -6.72
N ASP A 425 32.74 9.54 -7.17
CA ASP A 425 34.04 9.87 -6.58
C ASP A 425 34.07 11.26 -5.93
N ALA A 426 32.92 11.96 -5.92
CA ALA A 426 32.79 13.32 -5.41
C ALA A 426 31.57 13.53 -4.50
N GLY A 427 31.66 14.59 -3.69
CA GLY A 427 30.53 15.14 -2.94
C GLY A 427 29.49 15.84 -3.84
N GLY A 428 28.33 16.18 -3.27
CA GLY A 428 27.24 16.86 -3.96
C GLY A 428 27.12 18.34 -3.55
N LYS A 429 26.83 19.26 -4.48
CA LYS A 429 26.67 20.70 -4.21
C LYS A 429 25.21 21.20 -4.14
N ASP A 430 24.27 20.27 -4.19
CA ASP A 430 22.82 20.47 -4.16
C ASP A 430 22.18 19.92 -2.86
N GLY A 431 22.90 20.06 -1.74
CA GLY A 431 22.48 19.57 -0.43
C GLY A 431 21.24 20.24 0.18
N ASP A 432 20.72 21.32 -0.41
CA ASP A 432 19.51 22.01 0.07
C ASP A 432 18.25 21.12 0.00
N ILE A 433 18.25 20.12 -0.88
CA ILE A 433 17.16 19.14 -1.00
C ILE A 433 17.41 17.82 -0.24
N MET A 434 18.57 17.65 0.42
CA MET A 434 18.98 16.42 1.12
C MET A 434 17.90 15.86 2.05
N GLU A 435 17.41 16.68 3.00
CA GLU A 435 16.44 16.22 4.00
C GLU A 435 15.13 15.74 3.37
N SER A 436 14.73 16.37 2.26
CA SER A 436 13.54 15.96 1.51
C SER A 436 13.77 14.64 0.80
N MET A 437 14.98 14.40 0.27
CA MET A 437 15.32 13.15 -0.41
C MET A 437 15.45 11.98 0.56
N ILE A 438 16.06 12.17 1.74
CA ILE A 438 16.11 11.15 2.80
C ILE A 438 14.69 10.77 3.22
N SER A 439 13.85 11.76 3.51
CA SER A 439 12.45 11.53 3.92
C SER A 439 11.65 10.81 2.83
N LEU A 440 11.87 11.15 1.56
CA LEU A 440 11.21 10.49 0.43
C LEU A 440 11.66 9.04 0.30
N ALA A 441 12.97 8.76 0.39
CA ALA A 441 13.51 7.40 0.33
C ALA A 441 12.96 6.53 1.48
N GLU A 442 12.92 7.06 2.71
CA GLU A 442 12.31 6.38 3.87
C GLU A 442 10.81 6.10 3.65
N GLN A 443 10.06 7.08 3.15
CA GLN A 443 8.62 6.94 2.89
C GLN A 443 8.33 5.89 1.82
N ARG A 444 9.17 5.81 0.78
CA ARG A 444 9.07 4.79 -0.28
C ARG A 444 9.73 3.46 0.09
N HIS A 445 10.35 3.40 1.27
CA HIS A 445 11.15 2.26 1.75
C HIS A 445 12.23 1.82 0.76
N THR A 446 12.82 2.78 0.05
CA THR A 446 13.87 2.54 -0.94
C THR A 446 15.23 2.58 -0.24
N LYS A 447 15.99 1.49 -0.27
CA LYS A 447 17.34 1.47 0.29
C LYS A 447 18.28 2.19 -0.69
N VAL A 448 19.10 3.10 -0.18
CA VAL A 448 20.07 3.83 -1.02
C VAL A 448 21.47 3.46 -0.57
N SER A 449 22.15 2.66 -1.38
CA SER A 449 23.53 2.27 -1.15
C SER A 449 24.46 3.13 -2.01
N ILE A 450 25.51 3.66 -1.41
CA ILE A 450 26.45 4.58 -2.03
C ILE A 450 27.81 3.92 -2.05
N ILE A 451 28.32 3.70 -3.25
CA ILE A 451 29.67 3.25 -3.50
C ILE A 451 30.49 4.50 -3.82
N TYR A 452 31.47 4.80 -2.97
CA TYR A 452 32.25 6.03 -3.02
C TYR A 452 33.73 5.72 -3.26
N SER A 453 34.31 6.28 -4.32
CA SER A 453 35.73 6.10 -4.66
C SER A 453 36.62 7.34 -4.50
N GLY A 454 36.07 8.42 -3.95
CA GLY A 454 36.82 9.62 -3.62
C GLY A 454 37.83 9.37 -2.50
N ALA A 455 38.87 10.22 -2.41
CA ALA A 455 39.89 10.10 -1.37
C ALA A 455 39.28 10.32 0.02
N VAL A 456 39.06 9.23 0.76
CA VAL A 456 38.65 9.27 2.18
C VAL A 456 39.87 9.68 3.02
N SER A 457 40.35 10.92 2.90
CA SER A 457 41.52 11.38 3.66
C SER A 457 41.12 11.66 5.11
N LYS A 458 41.25 10.64 5.97
CA LYS A 458 41.07 10.76 7.43
C LYS A 458 42.08 11.69 8.14
N ASN A 459 42.97 12.40 7.45
CA ASN A 459 43.99 13.26 8.09
C ASN A 459 44.61 14.36 7.21
N GLU A 460 44.03 14.71 6.06
CA GLU A 460 44.48 15.89 5.33
C GLU A 460 43.35 16.92 5.32
N GLU A 461 43.73 18.17 5.58
CA GLU A 461 42.87 19.33 5.43
C GLU A 461 42.07 19.15 4.14
N SER A 462 40.75 19.23 4.29
CA SER A 462 39.81 19.07 3.21
C SER A 462 40.31 19.75 1.92
N PRO A 463 40.06 19.19 0.72
CA PRO A 463 40.36 19.86 -0.56
C PRO A 463 39.83 21.31 -0.67
N LEU A 464 38.98 21.71 0.28
CA LEU A 464 38.39 23.04 0.52
C LEU A 464 39.36 24.23 0.68
N GLU A 465 40.68 24.07 0.77
CA GLU A 465 41.59 25.25 0.76
C GLU A 465 41.89 25.83 -0.63
N GLN A 466 41.55 25.15 -1.73
CA GLN A 466 41.89 25.65 -3.09
C GLN A 466 40.84 26.57 -3.74
N ILE A 467 39.65 26.72 -3.16
CA ILE A 467 38.55 27.53 -3.74
C ILE A 467 38.49 28.91 -3.08
N SER A 468 39.61 29.65 -3.11
CA SER A 468 39.70 31.02 -2.56
C SER A 468 39.80 32.09 -3.67
N SER A 469 38.94 32.05 -4.70
CA SER A 469 38.96 33.18 -5.66
C SER A 469 37.68 33.62 -6.35
N LEU A 470 36.52 32.95 -6.19
CA LEU A 470 35.31 33.40 -6.88
C LEU A 470 34.06 33.39 -5.99
N GLU A 471 33.54 34.62 -5.82
CA GLU A 471 32.15 34.98 -5.51
C GLU A 471 31.65 35.05 -4.04
N THR A 472 30.65 35.93 -3.91
CA THR A 472 30.24 36.64 -2.71
C THR A 472 29.35 35.80 -1.79
N ASN A 473 29.78 35.73 -0.53
CA ASN A 473 29.15 35.09 0.63
C ASN A 473 29.46 33.58 0.82
N PRO A 474 30.68 33.27 1.29
CA PRO A 474 31.15 31.89 1.47
C PRO A 474 30.23 31.07 2.40
N GLU A 475 29.69 31.65 3.48
CA GLU A 475 28.87 30.91 4.46
C GLU A 475 27.58 30.29 3.89
N LEU A 476 27.03 30.81 2.78
CA LEU A 476 25.83 30.26 2.13
C LEU A 476 26.16 29.20 1.07
N TYR A 477 27.34 29.28 0.45
CA TYR A 477 27.84 28.30 -0.51
C TYR A 477 28.35 27.04 0.20
N TRP A 478 28.96 27.21 1.37
CA TRP A 478 29.46 26.10 2.18
C TRP A 478 28.36 25.29 2.89
N SER A 479 27.10 25.75 2.91
CA SER A 479 25.98 25.04 3.58
C SER A 479 25.22 24.07 2.69
N ILE A 480 25.59 23.94 1.41
CA ILE A 480 24.92 23.09 0.41
C ILE A 480 25.84 22.03 -0.19
N ILE A 481 27.12 21.99 0.24
CA ILE A 481 28.05 20.92 -0.11
C ILE A 481 27.87 19.76 0.87
N THR A 482 27.76 18.56 0.32
CA THR A 482 27.58 17.29 1.01
C THR A 482 28.69 16.34 0.56
N ASP A 483 29.16 15.47 1.45
CA ASP A 483 30.22 14.52 1.14
C ASP A 483 29.98 13.23 1.94
N VAL A 484 31.05 12.51 2.29
CA VAL A 484 31.01 11.26 3.07
C VAL A 484 30.01 11.27 4.24
N PRO A 485 29.98 12.27 5.15
CA PRO A 485 29.08 12.23 6.31
C PRO A 485 27.58 12.22 5.94
N GLU A 486 27.20 13.01 4.93
CA GLU A 486 25.82 13.09 4.45
C GLU A 486 25.42 11.84 3.66
N TYR A 487 26.36 11.26 2.91
CA TYR A 487 26.17 9.99 2.21
C TYR A 487 26.01 8.82 3.19
N GLU A 488 26.85 8.74 4.23
CA GLU A 488 26.69 7.77 5.31
C GLU A 488 25.32 7.91 5.99
N ARG A 489 24.88 9.15 6.26
CA ARG A 489 23.56 9.40 6.85
C ARG A 489 22.41 8.94 5.95
N LEU A 490 22.49 9.19 4.65
CA LEU A 490 21.48 8.75 3.69
C LEU A 490 21.39 7.22 3.64
N ALA A 491 22.53 6.54 3.53
CA ALA A 491 22.58 5.08 3.57
C ALA A 491 21.94 4.55 4.87
N ASP A 492 22.31 5.13 6.02
CA ASP A 492 21.83 4.68 7.33
C ASP A 492 20.34 4.88 7.54
N SER A 493 19.83 6.04 7.12
CA SER A 493 18.41 6.37 7.28
C SER A 493 17.53 5.48 6.41
N THR A 494 18.06 5.02 5.27
CA THR A 494 17.31 4.21 4.30
C THR A 494 17.54 2.70 4.45
N GLY A 495 18.44 2.27 5.34
CA GLY A 495 18.86 0.87 5.46
C GLY A 495 19.78 0.40 4.32
N GLY A 496 20.31 1.33 3.51
CA GLY A 496 21.34 1.06 2.53
C GLY A 496 22.74 1.01 3.13
N LEU A 497 23.76 0.88 2.27
CA LEU A 497 25.16 0.77 2.68
C LEU A 497 26.02 1.89 2.09
N PHE A 498 26.87 2.50 2.92
CA PHE A 498 27.95 3.35 2.44
C PHE A 498 29.23 2.51 2.33
N ILE A 499 29.80 2.43 1.12
CA ILE A 499 30.92 1.56 0.79
C ILE A 499 32.06 2.42 0.23
N PRO A 500 33.07 2.74 1.05
CA PRO A 500 34.31 3.32 0.53
C PRO A 500 35.07 2.24 -0.25
N SER A 501 35.43 2.52 -1.50
CA SER A 501 36.13 1.57 -2.37
C SER A 501 37.27 2.24 -3.12
N ASP A 502 38.47 1.64 -3.08
CA ASP A 502 39.58 2.05 -3.92
C ASP A 502 39.30 1.59 -5.37
N LYS A 503 38.79 2.50 -6.21
CA LYS A 503 38.49 2.27 -7.64
C LYS A 503 37.39 1.25 -7.94
N PHE A 504 36.37 1.13 -7.09
CA PHE A 504 35.23 0.24 -7.30
C PHE A 504 35.61 -1.23 -7.54
N ASN A 505 36.42 -1.79 -6.65
CA ASN A 505 36.88 -3.17 -6.74
C ASN A 505 35.72 -4.18 -6.71
N ILE A 506 35.71 -5.09 -7.69
CA ILE A 506 34.59 -5.99 -7.97
C ILE A 506 34.32 -6.99 -6.83
N ASP A 507 35.38 -7.45 -6.15
CA ASP A 507 35.29 -8.42 -5.05
C ASP A 507 34.54 -7.85 -3.83
N ASP A 508 34.59 -6.53 -3.64
CA ASP A 508 33.99 -5.86 -2.48
C ASP A 508 32.52 -5.49 -2.72
N ILE A 509 32.10 -5.34 -3.98
CA ILE A 509 30.82 -4.73 -4.34
C ILE A 509 29.85 -5.77 -4.94
N ALA A 510 30.32 -6.75 -5.71
CA ALA A 510 29.44 -7.73 -6.37
C ALA A 510 28.55 -8.55 -5.41
N PRO A 511 29.03 -9.01 -4.23
CA PRO A 511 28.18 -9.73 -3.28
C PRO A 511 27.07 -8.86 -2.70
N ILE A 512 27.32 -7.56 -2.52
CA ILE A 512 26.38 -6.62 -1.93
C ILE A 512 25.29 -6.24 -2.93
N LEU A 513 25.68 -6.01 -4.19
CA LEU A 513 24.75 -5.68 -5.26
C LEU A 513 23.88 -6.88 -5.64
N ALA A 514 24.46 -8.07 -5.80
CA ALA A 514 23.69 -9.27 -6.11
C ALA A 514 22.60 -9.53 -5.06
N GLU A 515 22.90 -9.26 -3.80
CA GLU A 515 21.95 -9.46 -2.74
C GLU A 515 20.88 -8.38 -2.60
N GLY A 516 21.21 -7.09 -2.77
CA GLY A 516 20.14 -6.08 -2.80
C GLY A 516 19.17 -6.30 -3.96
N VAL A 517 19.57 -7.05 -4.99
CA VAL A 517 18.69 -7.43 -6.10
C VAL A 517 17.96 -8.76 -5.83
N GLU A 518 18.52 -9.69 -5.06
CA GLU A 518 17.91 -11.00 -4.77
C GLU A 518 17.10 -11.06 -3.47
N SER A 519 17.40 -10.22 -2.48
CA SER A 519 16.84 -10.34 -1.13
C SER A 519 15.63 -9.44 -0.94
N SER A 520 14.59 -10.05 -0.37
CA SER A 520 13.44 -9.30 0.14
C SER A 520 13.52 -9.07 1.64
N ASP A 521 14.76 -9.09 2.13
CA ASP A 521 15.05 -9.10 3.54
C ASP A 521 14.88 -7.70 4.12
N VAL A 522 14.14 -7.65 5.22
CA VAL A 522 13.96 -6.44 6.00
C VAL A 522 14.99 -6.46 7.11
N ASP A 523 15.82 -5.42 7.16
CA ASP A 523 16.78 -5.24 8.23
C ASP A 523 16.03 -4.93 9.54
N LEU A 524 15.91 -5.92 10.42
CA LEU A 524 15.24 -5.77 11.71
C LEU A 524 16.07 -4.91 12.67
N VAL A 525 17.40 -5.08 12.63
CA VAL A 525 18.36 -4.37 13.47
C VAL A 525 19.68 -4.23 12.71
N ILE A 526 20.19 -3.01 12.59
CA ILE A 526 21.53 -2.72 12.07
C ILE A 526 22.38 -2.19 13.24
N VAL A 527 23.56 -2.79 13.45
CA VAL A 527 24.52 -2.34 14.47
C VAL A 527 25.89 -2.10 13.85
N LYS A 528 26.45 -0.92 14.11
CA LYS A 528 27.75 -0.48 13.60
C LYS A 528 28.82 -0.46 14.68
N ASP A 529 30.08 -0.35 14.24
CA ASP A 529 31.27 -0.20 15.09
C ASP A 529 31.39 -1.27 16.18
N LEU A 530 30.99 -2.50 15.84
CA LEU A 530 30.98 -3.63 16.77
C LEU A 530 32.40 -3.91 17.26
N THR A 531 32.63 -3.66 18.54
CA THR A 531 33.90 -3.98 19.22
C THR A 531 33.62 -4.75 20.51
N GLY A 532 34.06 -6.01 20.56
CA GLY A 532 33.85 -6.88 21.72
C GLY A 532 32.51 -7.64 21.68
N THR A 533 31.92 -7.90 22.84
CA THR A 533 30.70 -8.71 22.98
C THR A 533 29.46 -7.83 23.05
N HIS A 534 28.47 -8.12 22.19
CA HIS A 534 27.18 -7.43 22.15
C HIS A 534 26.03 -8.41 22.37
N ASN A 535 25.04 -7.99 23.15
CA ASN A 535 23.77 -8.71 23.33
C ASN A 535 22.65 -7.86 22.71
N MET A 536 21.79 -8.49 21.92
CA MET A 536 20.68 -7.81 21.23
C MET A 536 19.39 -8.60 21.41
N ASN A 537 18.28 -7.88 21.58
CA ASN A 537 16.94 -8.44 21.61
C ASN A 537 16.21 -8.00 20.35
N ILE A 538 15.78 -8.96 19.55
CA ILE A 538 15.05 -8.71 18.30
C ILE A 538 13.60 -9.14 18.52
N PRO A 539 12.61 -8.23 18.45
CA PRO A 539 11.21 -8.60 18.55
C PRO A 539 10.78 -9.28 17.24
N ILE A 540 10.48 -10.58 17.32
CA ILE A 540 9.98 -11.37 16.20
C ILE A 540 8.47 -11.56 16.39
N ASP A 541 7.68 -11.34 15.33
CA ASP A 541 6.24 -11.65 15.32
C ASP A 541 5.93 -12.82 14.37
N ASN A 542 4.66 -13.23 14.33
CA ASN A 542 4.21 -14.38 13.55
C ASN A 542 4.25 -14.19 12.02
N SER A 543 4.71 -13.03 11.52
CA SER A 543 4.88 -12.72 10.10
C SER A 543 6.32 -12.89 9.60
N ILE A 544 7.28 -13.18 10.48
CA ILE A 544 8.69 -13.45 10.15
C ILE A 544 8.91 -14.96 10.14
N PHE A 545 9.27 -15.51 8.98
CA PHE A 545 9.40 -16.97 8.76
C PHE A 545 10.85 -17.45 8.83
N ASP A 546 11.79 -16.63 8.35
CA ASP A 546 13.22 -16.86 8.39
C ASP A 546 13.92 -15.55 8.81
N PHE A 547 15.10 -15.67 9.42
CA PHE A 547 15.93 -14.52 9.77
C PHE A 547 17.41 -14.82 9.48
N GLU A 548 18.11 -13.84 8.90
CA GLU A 548 19.55 -13.88 8.68
C GLU A 548 20.25 -12.89 9.63
N ILE A 549 21.43 -13.26 10.12
CA ILE A 549 22.30 -12.32 10.85
C ILE A 549 23.54 -12.09 10.02
N ARG A 550 23.75 -10.82 9.66
CA ARG A 550 24.86 -10.39 8.84
C ARG A 550 25.88 -9.59 9.63
N ILE A 551 27.15 -9.88 9.40
CA ILE A 551 28.27 -9.13 9.98
C ILE A 551 29.27 -8.85 8.85
N SER A 552 29.52 -7.59 8.58
CA SER A 552 30.48 -7.11 7.57
C SER A 552 31.61 -6.30 8.23
N GLY A 553 32.82 -6.37 7.66
CA GLY A 553 34.03 -5.68 8.16
C GLY A 553 35.23 -6.61 8.39
N ASP A 554 36.30 -6.09 9.00
CA ASP A 554 37.52 -6.86 9.34
C ASP A 554 37.29 -7.80 10.55
N ILE A 555 36.81 -9.02 10.28
CA ILE A 555 36.43 -10.00 11.30
C ILE A 555 37.57 -10.99 11.53
N THR A 556 38.22 -10.93 12.70
CA THR A 556 39.28 -11.88 13.09
C THR A 556 38.75 -13.13 13.79
N THR A 557 37.71 -12.98 14.63
CA THR A 557 36.97 -14.07 15.30
C THR A 557 35.56 -13.62 15.65
N GLY A 558 34.54 -14.41 15.31
CA GLY A 558 33.13 -14.16 15.66
C GLY A 558 32.47 -15.39 16.27
N LEU A 559 31.60 -15.19 17.27
CA LEU A 559 30.80 -16.25 17.89
C LEU A 559 29.37 -15.75 18.08
N LEU A 560 28.43 -16.30 17.31
CA LEU A 560 27.00 -16.08 17.49
C LEU A 560 26.45 -17.13 18.48
N LYS A 561 25.67 -16.67 19.46
CA LYS A 561 24.97 -17.52 20.41
C LYS A 561 23.52 -17.08 20.52
N ASP A 562 22.62 -18.02 20.26
CA ASP A 562 21.22 -17.89 20.58
C ASP A 562 21.02 -18.09 22.10
N PHE A 563 20.23 -17.21 22.72
CA PHE A 563 19.92 -17.21 24.15
C PHE A 563 18.43 -17.41 24.43
N THR A 564 17.66 -17.93 23.46
CA THR A 564 16.27 -18.34 23.69
C THR A 564 16.19 -19.56 24.63
N GLU A 565 15.35 -19.45 25.68
CA GLU A 565 14.99 -20.55 26.59
C GLU A 565 13.85 -21.40 26.03
#